data_AF-A0A521UZW8-F1
#
_entry.id   AF-A0A521UZW8-F1
#
_cell.length_a   1.000
_cell.length_b   1.000
_cell.length_c   1.000
_cell.angle_alpha   90.00
_cell.angle_beta   90.00
_cell.angle_gamma   90.00
#
_symmetry.space_group_name_H-M   'P 1'
#
loop_
_entity.id
_entity.type
_entity.pdbx_description
1 polymer ?
#
loop_
_entity_poly.entity_id
_entity_poly.type
_entity_poly.pdbx_seq_one_letter_code
_entity_poly.pdbx_strand_id
1 'polypeptide(L)'
;MKAIYSIVGFQTSYLEVDEPLQHEPSSFTEKFRESLVAITSFTTFLRTLLLWIFIVSIGFMVLVTINALKVKITNVDLLGAYHESVPGWTFLVVLSSIFFALTCLMLYIMSIYLANIYQEIKHRPKYIIESVKRF
;
A
#
# COMPACT_ATOMS: atom_id res chain seq x y z
N MET A 1 -10.43 -18.57 2.38
CA MET A 1 -11.21 -17.30 2.21
C MET A 1 -12.66 -17.26 2.77
N LYS A 2 -13.30 -18.37 3.22
CA LYS A 2 -14.75 -18.37 3.55
C LYS A 2 -15.18 -17.46 4.72
N ALA A 3 -14.32 -17.24 5.72
CA ALA A 3 -14.67 -16.48 6.91
C ALA A 3 -14.92 -14.98 6.67
N ILE A 4 -14.39 -14.41 5.57
CA ILE A 4 -14.52 -12.97 5.30
C ILE A 4 -15.93 -12.63 4.79
N TYR A 5 -16.63 -13.58 4.14
CA TYR A 5 -17.93 -13.32 3.49
C TYR A 5 -19.03 -12.85 4.46
N SER A 6 -19.08 -13.36 5.69
CA SER A 6 -20.03 -12.89 6.71
C SER A 6 -19.71 -11.48 7.22
N ILE A 7 -18.43 -11.09 7.19
CA ILE A 7 -17.93 -9.79 7.67
C ILE A 7 -18.01 -8.72 6.55
N VAL A 8 -18.22 -9.08 5.28
CA VAL A 8 -18.34 -8.09 4.19
C VAL A 8 -19.68 -7.34 4.19
N GLY A 9 -20.67 -7.80 4.98
CA GLY A 9 -21.93 -7.07 5.18
C GLY A 9 -22.94 -7.22 4.04
N PHE A 10 -22.72 -8.17 3.13
CA PHE A 10 -23.74 -8.62 2.19
C PHE A 10 -24.82 -9.43 2.91
N GLN A 11 -26.03 -9.50 2.34
CA GLN A 11 -27.05 -10.44 2.81
C GLN A 11 -26.51 -11.86 2.66
N THR A 12 -26.21 -12.49 3.79
CA THR A 12 -25.68 -13.85 3.83
C THR A 12 -26.78 -14.78 4.30
N SER A 13 -26.92 -15.92 3.61
CA SER A 13 -27.75 -17.04 4.03
C SER A 13 -26.80 -18.21 4.27
N TYR A 14 -27.05 -18.97 5.34
CA TYR A 14 -26.31 -20.19 5.63
C TYR A 14 -27.19 -21.38 5.25
N LEU A 15 -26.53 -22.43 4.76
CA LEU A 15 -27.16 -23.70 4.47
C LEU A 15 -26.58 -24.70 5.47
N GLU A 16 -27.43 -25.30 6.30
CA GLU A 16 -27.00 -26.34 7.23
C GLU A 16 -26.60 -27.58 6.43
N VAL A 17 -25.41 -28.12 6.74
CA VAL A 17 -24.87 -29.32 6.11
C VAL A 17 -24.55 -30.29 7.25
N ASP A 18 -25.07 -31.51 7.16
CA ASP A 18 -24.88 -32.55 8.20
C ASP A 18 -23.43 -33.01 8.33
N GLU A 19 -22.62 -32.84 7.27
CA GLU A 19 -21.22 -33.23 7.25
C GLU A 19 -20.28 -32.01 7.22
N PRO A 20 -19.20 -32.00 8.03
CA PRO A 20 -18.21 -30.95 7.96
C PRO A 20 -17.48 -31.00 6.62
N LEU A 21 -17.45 -29.89 5.88
CA LEU A 21 -16.64 -29.73 4.68
C LEU A 21 -15.19 -30.17 4.95
N GLN A 22 -14.73 -31.21 4.24
CA GLN A 22 -13.34 -31.66 4.31
C GLN A 22 -12.40 -30.50 4.01
N HIS A 23 -11.56 -30.16 4.99
CA HIS A 23 -10.47 -29.21 4.81
C HIS A 23 -9.32 -29.94 4.10
N GLU A 24 -9.22 -29.74 2.79
CA GLU A 24 -8.00 -30.07 2.05
C GLU A 24 -6.81 -29.35 2.71
N PRO A 25 -5.69 -30.05 3.00
CA PRO A 25 -4.51 -29.43 3.56
C PRO A 25 -3.90 -28.46 2.52
N SER A 26 -4.27 -27.19 2.62
CA SER A 26 -3.71 -26.14 1.75
C SER A 26 -2.23 -25.91 2.02
N SER A 27 -1.47 -25.77 0.94
CA SER A 27 -0.04 -25.54 0.98
C SER A 27 0.29 -24.16 1.57
N PHE A 28 1.48 -24.00 2.16
CA PHE A 28 1.93 -22.71 2.72
C PHE A 28 1.84 -21.56 1.70
N THR A 29 2.19 -21.84 0.44
CA THR A 29 2.12 -20.87 -0.66
C THR A 29 0.69 -20.40 -0.94
N GLU A 30 -0.29 -21.31 -0.85
CA GLU A 30 -1.70 -20.96 -1.03
C GLU A 30 -2.18 -20.08 0.11
N LYS A 31 -1.84 -20.42 1.36
CA LYS A 31 -2.15 -19.59 2.53
C LYS A 31 -1.53 -18.20 2.45
N PHE A 32 -0.29 -18.10 1.95
CA PHE A 32 0.38 -16.83 1.71
C PHE A 32 -0.29 -16.01 0.60
N ARG A 33 -0.72 -16.65 -0.49
CA ARG A 33 -1.49 -15.97 -1.55
C ARG A 33 -2.84 -15.48 -1.02
N GLU A 34 -3.56 -16.31 -0.25
CA GLU A 34 -4.83 -15.92 0.34
C GLU A 34 -4.68 -14.74 1.31
N SER A 35 -3.63 -14.72 2.12
CA SER A 35 -3.38 -13.62 3.05
C SER A 35 -3.03 -12.32 2.32
N LEU A 36 -2.25 -12.38 1.24
CA LEU A 36 -1.97 -11.22 0.39
C LEU A 36 -3.24 -10.65 -0.23
N VAL A 37 -4.13 -11.51 -0.74
CA VAL A 37 -5.44 -11.09 -1.27
C VAL A 37 -6.29 -10.47 -0.17
N ALA A 38 -6.30 -11.03 1.03
CA ALA A 38 -7.03 -10.48 2.16
C ALA A 38 -6.49 -9.10 2.60
N ILE A 39 -5.16 -8.92 2.65
CA ILE A 39 -4.53 -7.64 3.00
C ILE A 39 -4.83 -6.57 1.92
N THR A 40 -4.66 -6.93 0.65
CA THR A 40 -4.90 -6.03 -0.48
C THR A 40 -6.38 -5.72 -0.69
N SER A 41 -7.29 -6.58 -0.23
CA SER A 41 -8.73 -6.32 -0.21
C SER A 41 -9.12 -5.10 0.64
N PHE A 42 -8.27 -4.67 1.58
CA PHE A 42 -8.54 -3.47 2.38
C PHE A 42 -7.89 -2.25 1.73
N THR A 43 -8.66 -1.46 0.98
CA THR A 43 -8.15 -0.23 0.34
C THR A 43 -7.60 0.79 1.36
N THR A 44 -8.03 0.72 2.62
CA THR A 44 -7.45 1.48 3.74
C THR A 44 -5.97 1.15 3.98
N PHE A 45 -5.58 -0.13 3.83
CA PHE A 45 -4.18 -0.55 3.94
C PHE A 45 -3.36 0.03 2.79
N LEU A 46 -3.88 -0.04 1.56
CA LEU A 46 -3.23 0.54 0.38
C LEU A 46 -2.95 2.04 0.56
N ARG A 47 -3.93 2.80 1.07
CA ARG A 47 -3.77 4.23 1.38
C ARG A 47 -2.62 4.49 2.36
N THR A 48 -2.58 3.75 3.47
CA THR A 48 -1.51 3.90 4.48
C THR A 48 -0.14 3.50 3.93
N LEU A 49 -0.07 2.42 3.15
CA LEU A 49 1.17 1.96 2.52
C LEU A 49 1.75 3.02 1.57
N LEU A 50 0.92 3.61 0.71
CA LEU A 50 1.39 4.63 -0.23
C LEU A 50 1.80 5.93 0.46
N LEU A 51 1.19 6.27 1.60
CA LEU A 51 1.66 7.37 2.45
C LEU A 51 3.09 7.13 2.90
N TRP A 52 3.40 5.93 3.43
CA TRP A 52 4.75 5.58 3.86
C TRP A 52 5.75 5.60 2.72
N ILE A 53 5.38 5.05 1.55
CA ILE A 53 6.23 5.10 0.34
C ILE A 53 6.53 6.57 -0.04
N PHE A 54 5.52 7.44 -0.01
CA PHE A 54 5.70 8.85 -0.28
C PHE A 54 6.65 9.52 0.73
N ILE A 55 6.48 9.30 2.04
CA ILE A 55 7.39 9.85 3.07
C ILE A 55 8.83 9.36 2.84
N VAL A 56 9.02 8.06 2.59
CA VAL A 56 10.35 7.50 2.30
C VAL A 56 10.93 8.08 1.02
N SER A 57 10.11 8.35 0.00
CA SER A 57 10.55 8.97 -1.25
C SER A 57 11.10 10.39 -1.04
N ILE A 58 10.53 11.16 -0.12
CA ILE A 58 11.05 12.49 0.25
C ILE A 58 12.41 12.34 0.94
N GLY A 59 12.53 11.43 1.90
CA GLY A 59 13.80 11.16 2.58
C GLY A 59 14.89 10.73 1.61
N PHE A 60 14.53 9.84 0.66
CA PHE A 60 15.43 9.40 -0.40
C PHE A 60 15.84 10.54 -1.32
N MET A 61 14.92 11.42 -1.73
CA MET A 61 15.22 12.60 -2.54
C MET A 61 16.25 13.51 -1.86
N VAL A 62 16.10 13.77 -0.56
CA VAL A 62 17.05 14.58 0.23
C VAL A 62 18.43 13.90 0.27
N LEU A 63 18.48 12.60 0.56
CA LEU A 63 19.72 11.83 0.61
C LEU A 63 20.45 11.87 -0.73
N VAL A 64 19.74 11.61 -1.83
CA VAL A 64 20.29 11.64 -3.20
C VAL A 64 20.78 13.04 -3.56
N THR A 65 20.07 14.09 -3.16
CA THR A 65 20.50 15.47 -3.42
C THR A 65 21.80 15.79 -2.70
N ILE A 66 21.90 15.46 -1.40
CA ILE A 66 23.13 15.65 -0.60
C ILE A 66 24.29 14.87 -1.24
N ASN A 67 24.02 13.63 -1.63
CA ASN A 67 25.00 12.78 -2.29
C ASN A 67 25.51 13.38 -3.61
N ALA A 68 24.59 13.81 -4.49
CA ALA A 68 24.93 14.36 -5.79
C ALA A 68 25.74 15.67 -5.66
N LEU A 69 25.44 16.49 -4.65
CA LEU A 69 26.22 17.69 -4.31
C LEU A 69 27.62 17.33 -3.77
N LYS A 70 27.71 16.32 -2.91
CA LYS A 70 28.99 15.81 -2.37
C LYS A 70 29.88 15.33 -3.51
N VAL A 71 29.36 14.50 -4.42
CA VAL A 71 30.11 14.01 -5.60
C VAL A 71 30.59 15.17 -6.46
N LYS A 72 29.75 16.19 -6.70
CA LYS A 72 30.13 17.37 -7.48
C LYS A 72 31.33 18.15 -6.90
N ILE A 73 31.43 18.22 -5.57
CA ILE A 73 32.47 19.01 -4.88
C ILE A 73 33.73 18.16 -4.63
N THR A 74 33.55 16.93 -4.17
CA THR A 74 34.65 16.09 -3.65
C THR A 74 35.08 14.98 -4.61
N ASN A 75 34.33 14.73 -5.69
CA ASN A 75 34.50 13.57 -6.59
C ASN A 75 34.41 12.21 -5.87
N VAL A 76 33.88 12.18 -4.64
CA VAL A 76 33.75 10.97 -3.84
C VAL A 76 32.30 10.76 -3.44
N ASP A 77 31.78 9.58 -3.74
CA ASP A 77 30.43 9.16 -3.44
C ASP A 77 30.22 8.90 -1.93
N LEU A 78 28.99 8.68 -1.47
CA LEU A 78 28.70 8.31 -0.07
C LEU A 78 29.44 7.03 0.34
N LEU A 79 29.57 6.09 -0.61
CA LEU A 79 30.22 4.79 -0.44
C LEU A 79 31.75 4.83 -0.58
N GLY A 80 32.33 6.02 -0.78
CA GLY A 80 33.79 6.20 -0.87
C GLY A 80 34.39 5.92 -2.25
N ALA A 81 33.56 5.62 -3.25
CA ALA A 81 34.02 5.44 -4.63
C ALA A 81 34.33 6.79 -5.29
N TYR A 82 35.51 6.89 -5.89
CA TYR A 82 35.92 8.04 -6.69
C TYR A 82 35.24 8.01 -8.06
N HIS A 83 34.66 9.13 -8.46
CA HIS A 83 34.03 9.30 -9.76
C HIS A 83 34.51 10.60 -10.39
N GLU A 84 34.86 10.57 -11.67
CA GLU A 84 35.11 11.80 -12.41
C GLU A 84 33.83 12.62 -12.52
N SER A 85 33.93 13.93 -12.25
CA SER A 85 32.79 14.85 -12.33
C SER A 85 32.33 14.99 -13.78
N VAL A 86 31.29 14.23 -14.15
CA VAL A 86 30.63 14.36 -15.44
C VAL A 86 29.71 15.58 -15.42
N PRO A 87 29.92 16.57 -16.30
CA PRO A 87 29.08 17.76 -16.35
C PRO A 87 27.62 17.38 -16.63
N GLY A 88 26.70 17.94 -15.85
CA GLY A 88 25.25 17.70 -16.00
C GLY A 88 24.71 16.47 -15.25
N TRP A 89 25.55 15.55 -14.79
CA TRP A 89 25.10 14.36 -14.05
C TRP A 89 24.35 14.72 -12.77
N THR A 90 24.89 15.65 -11.97
CA THR A 90 24.25 16.13 -10.73
C THR A 90 22.86 16.71 -10.99
N PHE A 91 22.71 17.47 -12.07
CA PHE A 91 21.42 18.07 -12.42
C PHE A 91 20.41 17.00 -12.82
N LEU A 92 20.80 16.03 -13.64
CA LEU A 92 19.94 14.92 -14.05
C LEU A 92 19.46 14.11 -12.83
N VAL A 93 20.36 13.72 -11.94
CA VAL A 93 20.02 12.92 -10.75
C VAL A 93 19.06 13.65 -9.82
N VAL A 94 19.30 14.93 -9.56
CA VAL A 94 18.41 15.75 -8.71
C VAL A 94 17.06 15.97 -9.38
N LEU A 95 17.03 16.26 -10.68
CA LEU A 95 15.78 16.44 -11.41
C LEU A 95 14.95 15.14 -11.41
N SER A 96 15.58 14.00 -11.70
CA SER A 96 14.93 12.69 -11.70
C SER A 96 14.36 12.32 -10.33
N SER A 97 15.06 12.63 -9.23
CA SER A 97 14.58 12.33 -7.88
C SER A 97 13.35 13.16 -7.50
N ILE A 98 13.28 14.42 -7.94
CA ILE A 98 12.09 15.28 -7.78
C ILE A 98 10.89 14.69 -8.52
N PHE A 99 11.06 14.30 -9.79
CA PHE A 99 9.98 13.65 -10.55
C PHE A 99 9.52 12.33 -9.93
N PHE A 100 10.44 11.56 -9.35
CA PHE A 100 10.10 10.34 -8.63
C PHE A 100 9.23 10.62 -7.39
N ALA A 101 9.64 11.57 -6.54
CA ALA A 101 8.86 11.95 -5.36
C ALA A 101 7.48 12.52 -5.74
N LEU A 102 7.39 13.31 -6.81
CA LEU A 102 6.14 13.82 -7.35
C LEU A 102 5.23 12.69 -7.85
N THR A 103 5.78 11.68 -8.53
CA THR A 103 5.01 10.52 -8.98
C THR A 103 4.47 9.71 -7.80
N CYS A 104 5.27 9.52 -6.75
CA CYS A 104 4.81 8.89 -5.50
C CYS A 104 3.67 9.68 -4.83
N LEU A 105 3.74 11.02 -4.82
CA LEU A 105 2.66 11.87 -4.33
C LEU A 105 1.36 11.62 -5.11
N MET A 106 1.43 11.60 -6.45
CA MET A 106 0.26 11.38 -7.29
C MET A 106 -0.37 10.01 -7.04
N LEU A 107 0.45 8.96 -6.89
CA LEU A 107 -0.04 7.63 -6.53
C LEU A 107 -0.72 7.61 -5.15
N TYR A 108 -0.14 8.30 -4.16
CA TYR A 108 -0.74 8.42 -2.84
C TYR A 108 -2.12 9.11 -2.90
N ILE A 109 -2.22 10.23 -3.62
CA ILE A 109 -3.50 10.93 -3.82
C ILE A 109 -4.52 9.99 -4.46
N MET A 110 -4.14 9.26 -5.51
CA MET A 110 -5.01 8.28 -6.17
C MET A 110 -5.51 7.20 -5.20
N SER A 111 -4.67 6.72 -4.27
CA SER A 111 -5.09 5.73 -3.28
C SER A 111 -6.14 6.25 -2.29
N ILE A 112 -6.13 7.55 -1.96
CA ILE A 112 -7.16 8.17 -1.12
C ILE A 112 -8.51 8.14 -1.85
N TYR A 113 -8.53 8.56 -3.12
CA TYR A 113 -9.75 8.54 -3.93
C TYR A 113 -10.29 7.12 -4.07
N LEU A 114 -9.43 6.14 -4.36
CA LEU A 114 -9.83 4.75 -4.49
C LEU A 114 -10.39 4.18 -3.17
N ALA A 115 -9.81 4.56 -2.02
CA ALA A 115 -10.31 4.16 -0.71
C ALA A 115 -11.72 4.71 -0.44
N ASN A 116 -11.98 5.96 -0.81
CA ASN A 116 -13.28 6.59 -0.63
C ASN A 116 -14.33 5.97 -1.55
N ILE A 117 -14.01 5.77 -2.83
CA ILE A 117 -14.91 5.08 -3.79
C ILE A 117 -15.25 3.68 -3.29
N TYR A 118 -14.26 2.94 -2.79
CA TYR A 118 -14.47 1.61 -2.25
C TYR A 118 -15.40 1.60 -1.01
N GLN A 119 -15.30 2.61 -0.15
CA GLN A 119 -16.20 2.75 1.00
C GLN A 119 -17.64 3.04 0.56
N GLU A 120 -17.83 3.86 -0.49
CA GLU A 120 -19.15 4.21 -1.00
C GLU A 120 -19.85 3.01 -1.68
N ILE A 121 -19.13 2.26 -2.52
CA ILE A 121 -19.68 1.09 -3.25
C ILE A 121 -20.09 -0.03 -2.29
N LYS A 122 -19.40 -0.17 -1.15
CA LYS A 122 -19.65 -1.27 -0.22
C LYS A 122 -21.01 -1.20 0.48
N HIS A 123 -21.69 -0.04 0.47
CA HIS A 123 -23.01 0.18 1.07
C HIS A 123 -23.19 -0.47 2.45
N ARG A 124 -22.16 -0.40 3.32
CA ARG A 124 -22.27 -1.04 4.64
C ARG A 124 -23.28 -0.26 5.50
N PRO A 125 -24.23 -0.93 6.16
CA PRO A 125 -25.13 -0.26 7.09
C PRO A 125 -24.31 0.40 8.19
N LYS A 126 -24.67 1.64 8.56
CA LYS A 126 -23.95 2.43 9.56
C LYS A 126 -23.98 1.80 10.96
N TYR A 127 -25.00 0.99 11.24
CA TYR A 127 -25.18 0.29 12.49
C TYR A 127 -25.97 -1.01 12.26
N ILE A 128 -25.76 -1.99 13.13
CA ILE A 128 -26.57 -3.20 13.23
C ILE A 128 -27.30 -3.10 14.57
N ILE A 129 -28.63 -3.16 14.55
CA ILE A 129 -29.44 -3.14 15.78
C ILE A 129 -29.55 -4.57 16.29
N GLU A 130 -29.01 -4.84 17.47
CA GLU A 130 -29.04 -6.18 18.07
C GLU A 130 -30.38 -6.49 18.74
N SER A 131 -30.97 -5.52 19.45
CA SER A 131 -32.32 -5.66 19.99
C SER A 131 -33.01 -4.30 20.14
N VAL A 132 -34.33 -4.29 19.92
CA VAL A 132 -35.19 -3.14 20.18
C VAL A 132 -36.11 -3.52 21.32
N LYS A 133 -35.96 -2.88 22.48
CA LYS A 133 -36.90 -3.02 23.58
C LYS A 133 -37.99 -1.96 23.41
N ARG A 134 -39.20 -2.37 23.00
CA ARG A 134 -40.39 -1.52 23.06
C ARG A 134 -40.92 -1.52 24.50
N PHE A 135 -41.09 -0.31 25.06
CA PHE A 135 -41.83 -0.09 26.30
C PHE A 135 -43.32 -0.04 26.03
#